data_AF-A0A7S4MJD4-F1
#
_entry.id   AF-A0A7S4MJD4-F1
#
_cell.length_a   1.000
_cell.length_b   1.000
_cell.length_c   1.000
_cell.angle_alpha   90.00
_cell.angle_beta   90.00
_cell.angle_gamma   90.00
#
_symmetry.space_group_name_H-M   'P 1'
#
loop_
_entity.id
_entity.type
_entity.pdbx_description
1 polymer ?
#
loop_
_entity_poly.entity_id
_entity_poly.type
_entity_poly.pdbx_seq_one_letter_code
_entity_poly.pdbx_strand_id
1 'polypeptide(L)'
;ERQLRWGTLVGRNPVPPAGAQNVDGATTTYRLHCTKSYMVGRSRRSDIRIGHNAPMPYISSQHFKVFHEVRWPSLVAGAVVAQGERAPCVEARLEDLSQNGTFVNGKLVGRGNHITLADGDKIEMVFPQGRSPQQPATGANSFPIFTFTAWRTEAPSVEESPVAEPSISPREEAD
;
A
#
# COMPACT_ATOMS: atom_id res chain seq x y z
N GLU A 1 0.06 8.92 22.23
CA GLU A 1 1.08 9.02 21.17
C GLU A 1 0.39 9.27 19.83
N ARG A 2 0.81 10.29 19.06
CA ARG A 2 0.29 10.50 17.69
C ARG A 2 0.79 9.33 16.82
N GLN A 3 -0.12 8.52 16.29
CA GLN A 3 0.26 7.42 15.40
C GLN A 3 0.71 7.99 14.05
N LEU A 4 2.03 8.14 13.86
CA LEU A 4 2.66 8.57 12.60
C LEU A 4 2.67 7.39 11.61
N ARG A 5 1.51 7.06 11.04
CA ARG A 5 1.35 6.03 10.02
C ARG A 5 1.08 6.69 8.66
N TRP A 6 1.60 6.08 7.60
CA TRP A 6 1.39 6.54 6.23
C TRP A 6 0.83 5.45 5.31
N GLY A 7 0.85 4.20 5.74
CA GLY A 7 0.22 3.13 4.99
C GLY A 7 0.27 1.78 5.68
N THR A 8 -0.27 0.79 4.99
CA THR A 8 -0.26 -0.61 5.37
C THR A 8 0.16 -1.45 4.18
N LEU A 9 0.98 -2.47 4.41
CA LEU A 9 1.33 -3.47 3.41
C LEU A 9 0.70 -4.80 3.82
N VAL A 10 -0.13 -5.38 2.96
CA VAL A 10 -0.82 -6.63 3.22
C VAL A 10 -0.18 -7.72 2.38
N GLY A 11 0.66 -8.55 3.00
CA GLY A 11 1.32 -9.68 2.36
C GLY A 11 0.42 -10.90 2.33
N ARG A 12 0.24 -11.49 1.15
CA ARG A 12 -0.45 -12.78 0.95
C ARG A 12 0.57 -13.81 0.51
N ASN A 13 0.73 -14.83 1.34
CA ASN A 13 1.53 -15.98 0.96
C ASN A 13 0.77 -16.85 -0.05
N PRO A 14 1.50 -17.53 -0.93
CA PRO A 14 0.91 -18.57 -1.76
C PRO A 14 0.13 -19.60 -0.96
N VAL A 15 -1.04 -20.00 -1.45
CA VAL A 15 -1.72 -21.21 -0.96
C VAL A 15 -0.88 -22.41 -1.41
N PRO A 16 -0.46 -23.31 -0.51
CA PRO A 16 0.28 -24.50 -0.92
C PRO A 16 -0.58 -25.39 -1.84
N PRO A 17 0.05 -26.19 -2.72
CA PRO A 17 -0.69 -27.08 -3.63
C PRO A 17 -1.59 -28.05 -2.86
N ALA A 18 -2.74 -28.37 -3.46
CA ALA A 18 -3.78 -29.22 -2.89
C ALA A 18 -3.19 -30.53 -2.35
N GLY A 19 -3.21 -30.71 -1.03
CA GLY A 19 -2.65 -31.88 -0.34
C GLY A 19 -1.77 -31.55 0.87
N ALA A 20 -1.23 -30.34 0.96
CA ALA A 20 -0.65 -29.83 2.21
C ALA A 20 -1.78 -29.36 3.13
N GLN A 21 -1.86 -29.88 4.34
CA GLN A 21 -2.93 -29.59 5.30
C GLN A 21 -3.15 -28.08 5.47
N ASN A 22 -4.44 -27.67 5.51
CA ASN A 22 -5.00 -26.34 5.68
C ASN A 22 -4.12 -25.34 6.44
N VAL A 23 -3.20 -24.67 5.73
CA VAL A 23 -2.70 -23.38 6.16
C VAL A 23 -3.42 -22.38 5.26
N ASP A 24 -4.56 -21.88 5.75
CA ASP A 24 -5.25 -20.73 5.16
C ASP A 24 -4.19 -19.71 4.78
N GLY A 25 -4.21 -19.23 3.52
CA GLY A 25 -3.21 -18.35 2.93
C GLY A 25 -2.97 -17.12 3.80
N ALA A 26 -2.03 -17.26 4.74
CA ALA A 26 -1.95 -16.40 5.90
C ALA A 26 -1.66 -14.98 5.42
N THR A 27 -2.66 -14.12 5.57
CA THR A 27 -2.52 -12.70 5.26
C THR A 27 -1.81 -12.05 6.42
N THR A 28 -0.66 -11.43 6.15
CA THR A 28 0.13 -10.72 7.17
C THR A 28 0.10 -9.24 6.89
N THR A 29 -0.28 -8.46 7.90
CA THR A 29 -0.45 -7.01 7.78
C THR A 29 0.71 -6.28 8.44
N TYR A 30 1.42 -5.45 7.67
CA TYR A 30 2.57 -4.66 8.13
C TYR A 30 2.19 -3.17 8.16
N ARG A 31 2.25 -2.57 9.35
CA ARG A 31 1.96 -1.14 9.54
C ARG A 31 3.20 -0.30 9.22
N LEU A 32 3.04 0.68 8.33
CA LEU A 32 4.15 1.51 7.85
C LEU A 32 4.14 2.86 8.56
N HIS A 33 5.25 3.16 9.25
CA HIS A 33 5.44 4.34 10.08
C HIS A 33 6.34 5.38 9.40
N CYS A 34 6.10 6.66 9.65
CA CYS A 34 6.82 7.77 8.99
C CYS A 34 8.26 7.94 9.47
N THR A 35 8.76 7.11 10.39
CA THR A 35 10.13 7.21 10.90
C THR A 35 11.06 6.17 10.29
N LYS A 36 10.55 5.33 9.38
CA LYS A 36 11.24 4.13 8.93
C LYS A 36 11.04 3.86 7.45
N SER A 37 12.08 3.36 6.81
CA SER A 37 11.98 2.64 5.54
C SER A 37 11.95 1.14 5.82
N TYR A 38 11.18 0.40 5.01
CA TYR A 38 10.92 -1.01 5.20
C TYR A 38 11.59 -1.80 4.09
N MET A 39 12.60 -2.59 4.46
CA MET A 39 13.28 -3.50 3.56
C MET A 39 12.51 -4.83 3.48
N VAL A 40 12.21 -5.29 2.26
CA VAL A 40 11.55 -6.57 2.00
C VAL A 40 12.51 -7.50 1.27
N GLY A 41 12.66 -8.74 1.74
CA GLY A 41 13.52 -9.72 1.07
C GLY A 41 13.76 -11.00 1.89
N ARG A 42 14.65 -11.87 1.41
CA ARG A 42 14.98 -13.13 2.10
C ARG A 42 15.85 -12.98 3.35
N SER A 43 16.60 -11.88 3.44
CA SER A 43 17.58 -11.69 4.51
C SER A 43 16.90 -11.65 5.88
N ARG A 44 17.60 -12.15 6.90
CA ARG A 44 17.21 -11.96 8.32
C ARG A 44 17.27 -10.50 8.75
N ARG A 45 17.97 -9.66 7.99
CA ARG A 45 18.09 -8.21 8.23
C ARG A 45 16.96 -7.41 7.58
N SER A 46 16.08 -8.03 6.80
CA SER A 46 14.92 -7.36 6.22
C SER A 46 13.83 -7.16 7.28
N ASP A 47 13.17 -6.01 7.24
CA ASP A 47 12.04 -5.71 8.13
C ASP A 47 10.85 -6.63 7.87
N ILE A 48 10.63 -6.95 6.59
CA ILE A 48 9.64 -7.92 6.14
C ILE A 48 10.38 -9.07 5.47
N ARG A 49 10.48 -10.18 6.20
CA ARG A 49 11.25 -11.35 5.77
C ARG A 49 10.38 -12.34 5.00
N ILE A 50 10.82 -12.67 3.80
CA ILE A 50 10.16 -13.63 2.90
C ILE A 50 10.93 -14.96 2.85
N GLY A 51 10.20 -16.08 2.70
CA GLY A 51 10.79 -17.40 2.50
C GLY A 51 11.54 -17.94 3.73
N HIS A 52 11.08 -17.62 4.94
CA HIS A 52 11.72 -18.17 6.15
C HIS A 52 11.43 -19.66 6.36
N ASN A 53 10.29 -20.16 5.86
CA ASN A 53 9.86 -21.56 5.95
C ASN A 53 10.07 -22.38 4.67
N ALA A 54 10.51 -21.75 3.58
CA ALA A 54 10.72 -22.42 2.30
C ALA A 54 11.81 -21.72 1.48
N PRO A 55 12.69 -22.46 0.79
CA PRO A 55 13.71 -21.86 -0.06
C PRO A 55 13.06 -21.13 -1.24
N MET A 56 13.24 -19.81 -1.30
CA MET A 56 12.76 -18.96 -2.40
C MET A 56 13.94 -18.34 -3.15
N PRO A 57 14.69 -19.11 -3.97
CA PRO A 57 15.96 -18.65 -4.55
C PRO A 57 15.82 -17.43 -5.46
N TYR A 58 14.65 -17.24 -6.08
CA TYR A 58 14.37 -16.13 -6.98
C TYR A 58 14.10 -14.79 -6.27
N ILE A 59 13.98 -14.79 -4.93
CA ILE A 59 13.84 -13.56 -4.16
C ILE A 59 15.22 -13.11 -3.69
N SER A 60 15.65 -11.92 -4.05
CA SER A 60 16.89 -11.31 -3.55
C SER A 60 16.90 -11.16 -2.01
N SER A 61 18.09 -11.15 -1.42
CA SER A 61 18.27 -10.94 0.03
C SER A 61 17.63 -9.65 0.52
N GLN A 62 17.83 -8.58 -0.25
CA GLN A 62 17.13 -7.30 -0.20
C GLN A 62 16.48 -7.15 -1.57
N HIS A 63 15.16 -7.15 -1.63
CA HIS A 63 14.42 -7.28 -2.88
C HIS A 63 13.81 -5.95 -3.31
N PHE A 64 13.05 -5.32 -2.42
CA PHE A 64 12.58 -3.97 -2.63
C PHE A 64 12.52 -3.24 -1.29
N LYS A 65 12.49 -1.91 -1.37
CA LYS A 65 12.37 -1.02 -0.20
C LYS A 65 11.11 -0.18 -0.36
N VAL A 66 10.31 -0.12 0.68
CA VAL A 66 9.11 0.74 0.73
C VAL A 66 9.36 1.83 1.76
N PHE A 67 9.16 3.08 1.37
CA PHE A 67 9.43 4.24 2.20
C PHE A 67 8.45 5.36 1.86
N HIS A 68 8.45 6.40 2.70
CA HIS A 68 7.65 7.58 2.46
C HIS A 68 8.56 8.74 2.05
N GLU A 69 8.01 9.67 1.28
CA GLU A 69 8.64 10.92 0.90
C GLU A 69 7.64 12.06 1.16
N VAL A 70 8.11 13.17 1.72
CA VAL A 70 7.26 14.36 1.87
C VAL A 70 7.38 15.19 0.61
N ARG A 71 6.30 15.26 -0.17
CA ARG A 71 6.23 16.12 -1.33
C ARG A 71 5.70 17.49 -0.91
N TRP A 72 6.53 18.49 -1.14
CA TRP A 72 6.14 19.88 -0.98
C TRP A 72 5.49 20.38 -2.28
N PRO A 73 4.36 21.09 -2.21
CA PRO A 73 3.76 21.67 -3.40
C PRO A 73 4.75 22.65 -4.03
N SER A 74 5.01 22.47 -5.32
CA SER A 74 5.84 23.40 -6.08
C SER A 74 5.04 24.68 -6.29
N LEU A 75 5.43 25.75 -5.59
CA LEU A 75 4.87 27.07 -5.82
C LEU A 75 5.43 27.60 -7.15
N VAL A 76 4.79 27.26 -8.26
CA VAL A 76 5.12 27.89 -9.55
C VAL A 76 4.70 29.36 -9.44
N ALA A 77 5.65 30.28 -9.62
CA ALA A 77 5.40 31.71 -9.57
C ALA A 77 4.31 32.08 -10.59
N GLY A 78 3.15 32.54 -10.10
CA GLY A 78 2.01 32.96 -10.93
C GLY A 78 0.86 31.95 -11.06
N ALA A 79 0.97 30.73 -10.53
CA ALA A 79 -0.16 29.80 -10.49
C ALA A 79 -1.08 30.15 -9.31
N VAL A 80 -2.37 30.40 -9.61
CA VAL A 80 -3.43 30.51 -8.58
C VAL A 80 -3.70 29.11 -8.04
N VAL A 81 -2.91 28.70 -7.05
CA VAL A 81 -3.10 27.41 -6.37
C VAL A 81 -4.36 27.49 -5.53
N ALA A 82 -5.35 26.65 -5.83
CA ALA A 82 -6.56 26.52 -5.03
C ALA A 82 -6.19 26.26 -3.55
N GLN A 83 -6.91 26.86 -2.60
CA GLN A 83 -6.56 26.89 -1.17
C GLN A 83 -6.27 25.52 -0.52
N GLY A 84 -6.64 24.40 -1.15
CA GLY A 84 -6.36 23.03 -0.68
C GLY A 84 -5.05 22.39 -1.15
N GLU A 85 -4.38 22.90 -2.18
CA GLU A 85 -3.18 22.28 -2.78
C GLU A 85 -1.85 22.73 -2.13
N ARG A 86 -1.90 23.54 -1.07
CA ARG A 86 -0.70 24.12 -0.44
C ARG A 86 -0.11 23.31 0.71
N ALA A 87 -0.72 22.19 1.11
CA ALA A 87 -0.21 21.39 2.22
C ALA A 87 0.85 20.39 1.72
N PRO A 88 1.98 20.20 2.45
CA PRO A 88 2.87 19.09 2.20
C PRO A 88 2.12 17.77 2.33
N CYS A 89 2.32 16.85 1.39
CA CYS A 89 1.70 15.53 1.40
C CYS A 89 2.74 14.42 1.56
N VAL A 90 2.35 13.33 2.19
CA VAL A 90 3.19 12.14 2.34
C VAL A 90 2.88 11.20 1.19
N GLU A 91 3.87 10.90 0.34
CA GLU A 91 3.77 9.95 -0.76
C GLU A 91 4.47 8.64 -0.39
N ALA A 92 3.85 7.51 -0.77
CA ALA A 92 4.44 6.20 -0.66
C ALA A 92 5.33 5.90 -1.87
N ARG A 93 6.55 5.44 -1.65
CA ARG A 93 7.52 5.07 -2.70
C ARG A 93 7.96 3.62 -2.54
N LEU A 94 8.16 2.96 -3.66
CA LEU A 94 8.80 1.65 -3.75
C LEU A 94 10.05 1.77 -4.62
N GLU A 95 11.18 1.26 -4.15
CA GLU A 95 12.42 1.11 -4.91
C GLU A 95 12.72 -0.38 -5.12
N ASP A 96 12.97 -0.76 -6.37
CA ASP A 96 13.32 -2.13 -6.74
C ASP A 96 14.84 -2.35 -6.59
N LEU A 97 15.24 -3.31 -5.77
CA LEU A 97 16.65 -3.68 -5.53
C LEU A 97 16.97 -5.07 -6.09
N SER A 98 15.98 -5.71 -6.70
CA SER A 98 16.00 -7.13 -7.00
C SER A 98 16.81 -7.45 -8.26
N GLN A 99 17.22 -8.72 -8.36
CA GLN A 99 17.82 -9.24 -9.58
C GLN A 99 16.77 -9.65 -10.61
N ASN A 100 15.61 -10.16 -10.17
CA ASN A 100 14.56 -10.70 -11.03
C ASN A 100 13.43 -9.71 -11.34
N GLY A 101 13.49 -8.50 -10.78
CA GLY A 101 12.54 -7.43 -10.99
C GLY A 101 11.41 -7.43 -9.97
N THR A 102 10.99 -6.23 -9.57
CA THR A 102 9.74 -5.99 -8.84
C THR A 102 8.70 -5.44 -9.80
N PHE A 103 7.46 -5.91 -9.68
CA PHE A 103 6.34 -5.48 -10.53
C PHE A 103 5.27 -4.80 -9.67
N VAL A 104 4.74 -3.68 -10.16
CA VAL A 104 3.57 -3.02 -9.58
C VAL A 104 2.44 -3.05 -10.60
N ASN A 105 1.31 -3.67 -10.23
CA ASN A 105 0.16 -3.90 -11.11
C ASN A 105 0.59 -4.57 -12.44
N GLY A 106 1.46 -5.57 -12.37
CA GLY A 106 2.00 -6.29 -13.51
C GLY A 106 2.99 -5.52 -14.39
N LYS A 107 3.38 -4.29 -14.04
CA LYS A 107 4.40 -3.50 -14.74
C LYS A 107 5.74 -3.56 -14.01
N LEU A 108 6.81 -3.87 -14.73
CA LEU A 108 8.17 -3.93 -14.18
C LEU A 108 8.63 -2.52 -13.75
N VAL A 109 9.15 -2.41 -12.53
CA VAL A 109 9.77 -1.17 -12.01
C VAL A 109 11.23 -1.08 -12.50
N GLY A 110 11.99 -2.16 -12.34
CA GLY A 110 13.38 -2.27 -12.78
C GLY A 110 14.37 -1.87 -11.68
N ARG A 111 15.46 -2.63 -11.57
CA ARG A 111 16.47 -2.49 -10.51
C ARG A 111 17.06 -1.07 -10.46
N GLY A 112 17.04 -0.46 -9.27
CA GLY A 112 17.49 0.89 -8.99
C GLY A 112 16.45 1.99 -9.25
N ASN A 113 15.32 1.64 -9.88
CA ASN A 113 14.24 2.60 -10.12
C ASN A 113 13.25 2.62 -8.94
N HIS A 114 12.51 3.71 -8.85
CA HIS A 114 11.41 3.86 -7.89
C HIS A 114 10.10 4.26 -8.55
N ILE A 115 9.00 3.93 -7.90
CA ILE A 115 7.64 4.28 -8.30
C ILE A 115 6.83 4.76 -7.10
N THR A 116 5.89 5.67 -7.32
CA THR A 116 4.90 6.06 -6.30
C THR A 116 3.82 4.98 -6.20
N LEU A 117 3.50 4.55 -4.99
CA LEU A 117 2.42 3.60 -4.74
C LEU A 117 1.10 4.34 -4.46
N ALA A 118 0.05 3.90 -5.14
CA ALA A 118 -1.32 4.30 -4.90
C ALA A 118 -2.07 3.27 -4.05
N ASP A 119 -3.12 3.73 -3.38
CA ASP A 119 -4.02 2.87 -2.60
C ASP A 119 -4.57 1.72 -3.45
N GLY A 120 -4.39 0.49 -2.99
CA GLY A 120 -4.77 -0.73 -3.69
C GLY A 120 -3.70 -1.33 -4.60
N ASP A 121 -2.54 -0.69 -4.79
CA ASP A 121 -1.49 -1.19 -5.67
C ASP A 121 -1.00 -2.59 -5.26
N LYS A 122 -0.91 -3.47 -6.26
CA LYS A 122 -0.43 -4.85 -6.13
C LYS A 122 1.06 -4.92 -6.46
N ILE A 123 1.87 -5.40 -5.53
CA ILE A 123 3.32 -5.55 -5.67
C ILE A 123 3.65 -7.04 -5.76
N GLU A 124 4.35 -7.43 -6.83
CA GLU A 124 4.70 -8.81 -7.17
C GLU A 124 6.23 -8.91 -7.33
N MET A 125 6.85 -9.92 -6.70
CA MET A 125 8.32 -9.93 -6.51
C MET A 125 9.12 -10.64 -7.61
N VAL A 126 8.54 -11.49 -8.45
CA VAL A 126 9.36 -12.29 -9.39
C VAL A 126 8.68 -12.41 -10.73
N PHE A 127 7.40 -12.77 -10.71
CA PHE A 127 6.61 -12.90 -11.93
C PHE A 127 5.28 -12.19 -11.73
N PRO A 128 4.82 -11.39 -12.71
CA PRO A 128 3.50 -10.81 -12.68
C PRO A 128 2.46 -11.92 -12.84
N GLN A 129 1.50 -12.02 -11.93
CA GLN A 129 0.41 -12.98 -12.08
C GLN A 129 -0.55 -12.47 -13.15
N GLY A 130 -0.69 -13.23 -14.25
CA GLY A 130 -1.73 -13.00 -15.25
C GLY A 130 -1.27 -12.62 -16.66
N ARG A 131 0.02 -12.74 -17.02
CA ARG A 131 0.49 -12.35 -18.36
C ARG A 131 0.68 -13.46 -19.40
N SER A 132 0.42 -14.74 -19.12
CA SER A 132 0.48 -15.75 -20.19
C SER A 132 -0.39 -16.98 -19.91
N PRO A 133 -1.36 -17.32 -20.79
CA PRO A 133 -2.03 -18.63 -20.76
C PRO A 133 -1.08 -19.79 -21.16
N GLN A 134 0.14 -19.48 -21.61
CA GLN A 134 1.17 -20.43 -22.01
C GLN A 134 2.27 -20.65 -20.98
N GLN A 135 2.28 -19.92 -19.85
CA GLN A 135 3.17 -20.31 -18.77
C GLN A 135 2.55 -21.53 -18.11
N PRO A 136 3.20 -22.72 -18.14
CA PRO A 136 2.71 -23.83 -17.35
C PRO A 136 2.56 -23.30 -15.94
N ALA A 137 1.38 -23.51 -15.35
CA ALA A 137 1.18 -23.32 -13.94
C ALA A 137 2.22 -24.20 -13.25
N THR A 138 3.41 -23.65 -13.00
CA THR A 138 4.44 -24.28 -12.19
C THR A 138 3.87 -24.22 -10.78
N GLY A 139 3.00 -25.20 -10.50
CA GLY A 139 2.12 -25.31 -9.34
C GLY A 139 2.87 -25.53 -8.03
N ALA A 140 4.09 -24.99 -7.91
CA ALA A 140 4.95 -25.13 -6.76
C ALA A 140 5.49 -23.79 -6.23
N ASN A 141 5.53 -22.71 -7.04
CA ASN A 141 6.19 -21.46 -6.63
C ASN A 141 5.31 -20.23 -6.86
N SER A 142 4.13 -20.17 -6.26
CA SER A 142 3.47 -18.88 -6.12
C SER A 142 4.31 -18.01 -5.17
N PHE A 143 4.75 -16.85 -5.65
CA PHE A 143 5.52 -15.91 -4.85
C PHE A 143 4.58 -15.04 -4.01
N PRO A 144 5.04 -14.51 -2.87
CA PRO A 144 4.23 -13.57 -2.09
C PRO A 144 3.86 -12.34 -2.91
N ILE A 145 2.63 -11.89 -2.70
CA ILE A 145 2.10 -10.65 -3.25
C ILE A 145 1.84 -9.72 -2.08
N PHE A 146 2.12 -8.44 -2.28
CA PHE A 146 1.70 -7.42 -1.35
C PHE A 146 0.64 -6.51 -1.98
N THR A 147 -0.30 -6.06 -1.16
CA THR A 147 -1.20 -4.96 -1.51
C THR A 147 -0.89 -3.78 -0.62
N PHE A 148 -0.65 -2.63 -1.22
CA PHE A 148 -0.48 -1.38 -0.48
C PHE A 148 -1.85 -0.75 -0.20
N THR A 149 -2.03 -0.24 1.01
CA THR A 149 -3.20 0.55 1.40
C THR A 149 -2.69 1.86 1.98
N ALA A 150 -3.07 2.97 1.35
CA ALA A 150 -2.67 4.29 1.80
C ALA A 150 -3.37 4.61 3.13
N TRP A 151 -2.64 5.21 4.08
CA TRP A 151 -3.31 5.72 5.27
C TRP A 151 -4.09 6.97 4.90
N ARG A 152 -5.42 6.87 4.89
CA ARG A 152 -6.27 8.05 4.85
C ARG A 152 -6.49 8.48 6.29
N THR A 153 -6.08 9.71 6.60
CA THR A 153 -6.71 10.42 7.70
C THR A 153 -8.16 10.57 7.25
N GLU A 154 -9.08 9.80 7.84
CA GLU A 154 -10.50 10.11 7.68
C GLU A 154 -10.63 11.61 7.94
N ALA A 155 -11.03 12.36 6.91
CA ALA A 155 -11.44 13.73 7.15
C ALA A 155 -12.50 13.63 8.24
N PRO A 156 -12.43 14.45 9.32
CA PRO A 156 -13.43 14.40 10.36
C PRO A 156 -14.78 14.45 9.65
N SER A 157 -15.58 13.41 9.82
CA SER A 157 -16.94 13.35 9.33
C SER A 157 -17.55 14.68 9.74
N VAL A 158 -17.86 15.54 8.78
CA VAL A 158 -18.64 16.73 9.08
C VAL A 158 -19.97 16.15 9.49
N GLU A 159 -20.16 15.97 10.81
CA GLU A 159 -21.48 15.68 11.36
C GLU A 159 -22.38 16.77 10.83
N GLU A 160 -23.22 16.37 9.88
CA GLU A 160 -24.30 17.17 9.34
C GLU A 160 -25.08 17.65 10.56
N SER A 161 -24.88 18.91 10.93
CA SER A 161 -25.55 19.49 12.09
C SER A 161 -27.04 19.30 11.86
N PRO A 162 -27.79 18.74 12.82
CA PRO A 162 -29.22 18.50 12.63
C PRO A 162 -29.87 19.83 12.27
N VAL A 163 -30.49 19.86 11.08
CA VAL A 163 -31.26 20.99 10.58
C VAL A 163 -32.27 21.33 11.67
N ALA A 164 -32.08 22.49 12.30
CA ALA A 164 -33.00 22.99 13.32
C ALA A 164 -34.41 23.08 12.69
N GLU A 165 -35.37 22.38 13.28
CA GLU A 165 -36.78 22.48 12.90
C GLU A 165 -37.22 23.95 12.97
N PRO A 166 -37.95 24.47 11.96
CA PRO A 166 -38.52 25.80 12.02
C PRO A 166 -39.59 25.84 13.12
N SER A 167 -39.28 26.60 14.18
CA SER A 167 -40.21 26.94 15.25
C SER A 167 -41.44 27.65 14.68
N ILE A 168 -42.58 26.97 14.69
CA ILE A 168 -43.88 27.53 14.33
C ILE A 168 -44.41 28.31 15.53
N SER A 169 -44.38 29.64 15.45
CA SER A 169 -44.99 30.53 16.43
C SER A 169 -46.53 30.39 16.46
N PRO A 170 -47.18 30.53 17.62
CA PRO A 170 -48.62 30.40 17.74
C PRO A 170 -49.33 31.63 17.16
N ARG A 171 -50.40 31.37 16.41
CA ARG A 171 -51.30 32.38 15.88
C ARG A 171 -52.26 32.80 17.00
N GLU A 172 -52.14 34.04 17.46
CA GLU A 172 -53.20 34.71 18.21
C GLU A 172 -54.45 34.77 17.33
N GLU A 173 -55.57 34.24 17.81
CA GLU A 173 -56.88 34.54 17.27
C GLU A 173 -57.77 35.01 18.43
N ALA A 174 -58.26 36.23 18.27
CA ALA A 174 -59.14 36.94 19.16
C ALA A 174 -60.58 36.51 18.90
N ASP A 175 -61.33 36.21 19.96
CA ASP A 175 -62.65 36.80 20.30
C ASP A 175 -63.13 36.27 21.66
#